data_AF-A0A0D2W6H4-F1
#
_entry.id   AF-A0A0D2W6H4-F1
#
_cell.length_a   1.000
_cell.length_b   1.000
_cell.length_c   1.000
_cell.angle_alpha   90.00
_cell.angle_beta   90.00
_cell.angle_gamma   90.00
#
_symmetry.space_group_name_H-M   'P 1'
#
loop_
_entity.id
_entity.type
_entity.pdbx_description
1 polymer ?
#
loop_
_entity_poly.entity_id
_entity_poly.type
_entity_poly.pdbx_seq_one_letter_code
_entity_poly.pdbx_strand_id
1 'polypeptide(L)'
;MTELFSKKGDDKTLDNFIPKSESDFVEYAELISHKLCPYEKSYHYIALLKAVMRLSLTSLKAADVKDIASLITTILARFVKKKIL
;
A
#
# COMPACT_ATOMS: atom_id res chain seq x y z
N MET A 1 -22.41 -6.46 -21.78
CA MET A 1 -21.21 -7.26 -22.14
C MET A 1 -20.20 -7.06 -21.02
N THR A 2 -20.34 -7.82 -19.93
CA THR A 2 -19.40 -7.80 -18.79
C THR A 2 -19.08 -9.25 -18.47
N GLU A 3 -18.52 -9.91 -19.47
CA GLU A 3 -18.00 -11.28 -19.37
C GLU A 3 -16.48 -11.19 -19.49
N LEU A 4 -15.77 -10.87 -18.41
CA LEU A 4 -14.31 -11.05 -18.38
C LEU A 4 -13.69 -11.20 -16.99
N PHE A 5 -14.39 -11.84 -16.04
CA PHE A 5 -13.72 -12.38 -14.86
C PHE A 5 -14.20 -13.81 -14.56
N SER A 6 -14.21 -14.64 -15.61
CA SER A 6 -14.11 -16.08 -15.41
C SER A 6 -12.65 -16.49 -15.44
N LYS A 7 -12.00 -16.50 -14.28
CA LYS A 7 -10.94 -17.50 -14.03
C LYS A 7 -10.90 -17.86 -12.55
N LYS A 8 -11.65 -18.91 -12.25
CA LYS A 8 -11.58 -19.71 -11.03
C LYS A 8 -10.19 -20.35 -10.98
N GLY A 9 -9.32 -19.81 -10.14
CA GLY A 9 -8.01 -20.38 -9.81
C GLY A 9 -7.51 -19.65 -8.58
N ASP A 10 -7.46 -20.36 -7.45
CA ASP A 10 -7.05 -19.92 -6.10
C ASP A 10 -7.12 -18.40 -5.83
N ASP A 11 -8.07 -17.96 -4.99
CA ASP A 11 -8.08 -16.58 -4.49
C ASP A 11 -6.66 -16.24 -3.98
N LYS A 12 -6.00 -15.30 -4.67
CA LYS A 12 -4.69 -14.81 -4.25
C LYS A 12 -4.87 -14.11 -2.92
N THR A 13 -4.15 -14.58 -1.92
CA THR A 13 -4.10 -14.04 -0.56
C THR A 13 -2.67 -13.63 -0.24
N LEU A 14 -2.48 -12.85 0.82
CA LEU A 14 -1.15 -12.48 1.28
C LEU A 14 -0.28 -13.70 1.64
N ASP A 15 -0.91 -14.81 2.02
CA ASP A 15 -0.24 -16.04 2.45
C ASP A 15 0.22 -16.92 1.29
N ASN A 16 -0.46 -16.86 0.14
CA ASN A 16 -0.17 -17.73 -1.02
C ASN A 16 0.45 -16.98 -2.22
N PHE A 17 0.47 -15.64 -2.21
CA PHE A 17 0.97 -14.85 -3.33
C PHE A 17 2.43 -14.41 -3.13
N ILE A 18 3.30 -14.84 -4.04
CA ILE A 18 4.73 -14.47 -4.07
C ILE A 18 4.97 -13.56 -5.29
N PRO A 19 5.15 -12.25 -5.11
CA PRO A 19 5.34 -11.32 -6.22
C PRO A 19 6.71 -11.49 -6.90
N LYS A 20 6.75 -11.44 -8.24
CA LYS A 20 7.98 -11.63 -9.04
C LYS A 20 8.26 -10.51 -10.04
N SER A 21 7.23 -9.77 -10.44
CA SER A 21 7.30 -8.64 -11.36
C SER A 21 6.81 -7.35 -10.69
N GLU A 22 7.13 -6.19 -11.27
CA GLU A 22 6.63 -4.90 -10.77
C GLU A 22 5.10 -4.87 -10.67
N SER A 23 4.39 -5.40 -11.67
CA SER A 23 2.93 -5.54 -11.64
C SER A 23 2.46 -6.46 -10.52
N ASP A 24 3.18 -7.54 -10.21
CA ASP A 24 2.84 -8.40 -9.07
C ASP A 24 3.00 -7.66 -7.74
N PHE A 25 4.00 -6.77 -7.62
CA PHE A 25 4.18 -5.95 -6.43
C PHE A 25 3.07 -4.91 -6.27
N VAL A 26 2.53 -4.38 -7.37
CA VAL A 26 1.34 -3.52 -7.33
C VAL A 26 0.12 -4.31 -6.83
N GLU A 27 -0.12 -5.50 -7.37
CA GLU A 27 -1.20 -6.40 -6.92
C GLU A 27 -1.02 -6.80 -5.44
N TYR A 28 0.21 -7.07 -5.01
CA TYR A 28 0.52 -7.38 -3.62
C TYR A 28 0.19 -6.21 -2.69
N ALA A 29 0.48 -4.97 -3.12
CA ALA A 29 0.16 -3.77 -2.37
C ALA A 29 -1.36 -3.57 -2.22
N GLU A 30 -2.16 -3.90 -3.23
CA GLU A 30 -3.62 -3.88 -3.15
C GLU A 30 -4.15 -4.89 -2.11
N LEU A 31 -3.60 -6.11 -2.10
CA LEU A 31 -3.95 -7.12 -1.08
C LEU A 31 -3.62 -6.65 0.34
N ILE A 32 -2.46 -6.00 0.54
CA ILE A 32 -2.11 -5.39 1.84
C ILE A 32 -3.13 -4.31 2.21
N SER A 33 -3.45 -3.41 1.28
CA SER A 33 -4.40 -2.32 1.49
C SER A 33 -5.78 -2.86 1.93
N HIS A 34 -6.28 -3.91 1.29
CA HIS A 34 -7.53 -4.57 1.66
C HIS A 34 -7.52 -5.13 3.09
N LYS A 35 -6.36 -5.48 3.64
CA LYS A 35 -6.24 -5.91 5.05
C LYS A 35 -6.14 -4.74 6.04
N LEU A 36 -5.59 -3.60 5.63
CA LEU A 36 -5.40 -2.44 6.50
C LEU A 36 -6.63 -1.53 6.55
N CYS A 37 -7.23 -1.22 5.40
CA CYS A 37 -8.35 -0.27 5.27
C CYS A 37 -9.57 -0.54 6.16
N PRO A 38 -9.97 -1.80 6.45
CA PRO A 38 -11.09 -2.07 7.37
C PRO A 38 -10.93 -1.43 8.76
N TYR A 39 -9.70 -1.10 9.17
CA TYR A 39 -9.39 -0.50 10.47
C TYR A 39 -9.31 1.03 10.45
N GLU A 40 -9.65 1.70 9.35
CA GLU A 40 -9.46 3.15 9.18
C GLU A 40 -10.13 4.03 10.25
N LYS A 41 -11.21 3.54 10.88
CA LYS A 41 -11.96 4.24 11.93
C LYS A 41 -11.37 4.07 13.33
N SER A 42 -10.38 3.19 13.50
CA SER A 42 -9.73 2.94 14.78
C SER A 42 -8.80 4.09 15.17
N TYR A 43 -8.82 4.49 16.45
CA TYR A 43 -7.85 5.45 16.99
C TYR A 43 -6.38 4.99 16.85
N HIS A 44 -6.16 3.68 16.69
CA HIS A 44 -4.83 3.10 16.50
C HIS A 44 -4.40 2.97 15.04
N TYR A 45 -5.25 3.33 14.07
CA TYR A 45 -4.97 3.13 12.64
C TYR A 45 -3.70 3.86 12.18
N ILE A 46 -3.52 5.10 12.63
CA ILE A 46 -2.31 5.88 12.30
C ILE A 46 -1.06 5.25 12.92
N ALA A 47 -1.17 4.67 14.12
CA ALA A 47 -0.06 3.97 14.76
C ALA A 47 0.32 2.70 13.98
N LEU A 48 -0.68 1.95 13.50
CA LEU A 48 -0.50 0.79 12.63
C LEU A 48 0.25 1.16 11.34
N LEU A 49 -0.22 2.18 10.60
CA LEU A 49 0.41 2.61 9.35
C LEU A 49 1.87 3.07 9.55
N LYS A 50 2.13 3.82 10.63
CA LYS A 50 3.51 4.24 10.98
C LYS A 50 4.41 3.04 11.29
N ALA A 51 3.89 2.05 12.02
CA ALA A 51 4.65 0.86 12.37
C ALA A 51 4.96 0.00 11.15
N VAL A 52 3.97 -0.27 10.30
CA VAL A 52 4.13 -0.98 9.02
C VAL A 52 5.20 -0.30 8.18
N MET A 53 5.06 1.02 7.97
CA MET A 53 6.03 1.76 7.17
C MET A 53 7.45 1.70 7.75
N ARG A 54 7.61 1.85 9.07
CA ARG A 54 8.94 1.76 9.69
C ARG A 54 9.56 0.38 9.50
N LEU A 55 8.79 -0.69 9.73
CA LEU A 55 9.26 -2.07 9.62
C LEU A 55 9.62 -2.44 8.18
N SER A 56 8.87 -1.96 7.19
CA SER A 56 9.12 -2.25 5.76
C SER A 56 10.34 -1.53 5.18
N LEU A 57 10.92 -0.55 5.87
CA LEU A 57 12.03 0.27 5.38
C LEU A 57 13.37 -0.03 6.07
N THR A 58 13.41 -0.90 7.09
CA THR A 58 14.60 -1.08 7.94
C THR A 58 15.83 -1.61 7.20
N SER A 59 15.64 -2.35 6.11
CA SER A 59 16.73 -2.95 5.32
C SER A 59 17.13 -2.13 4.09
N LEU A 60 16.46 -0.99 3.83
CA LEU A 60 16.71 -0.20 2.63
C LEU A 60 17.89 0.76 2.83
N LYS A 61 18.56 1.11 1.71
CA LYS A 61 19.59 2.15 1.71
C LYS A 61 18.97 3.53 1.90
N ALA A 62 19.76 4.47 2.44
CA ALA A 62 19.31 5.83 2.72
C ALA A 62 18.71 6.57 1.50
N ALA A 63 19.22 6.30 0.29
CA ALA A 63 18.72 6.91 -0.93
C ALA A 63 17.25 6.51 -1.23
N ASP A 64 16.90 5.23 -1.07
CA ASP A 64 15.55 4.74 -1.32
C ASP A 64 14.58 5.24 -0.25
N VAL A 65 15.02 5.30 1.01
CA VAL A 65 14.23 5.89 2.10
C VAL A 65 13.93 7.37 1.82
N LYS A 66 14.91 8.11 1.28
CA LYS A 66 14.75 9.54 0.92
C LYS A 66 13.76 9.73 -0.25
N ASP A 67 13.78 8.84 -1.23
CA ASP A 67 12.81 8.85 -2.32
C ASP A 67 11.37 8.65 -1.81
N ILE A 68 11.17 7.64 -0.96
CA ILE A 68 9.88 7.36 -0.31
C ILE A 68 9.41 8.53 0.57
N ALA A 69 10.31 9.16 1.33
CA ALA A 69 9.98 10.36 2.11
C ALA A 69 9.54 11.54 1.23
N SER A 70 10.14 11.68 0.05
CA SER A 70 9.78 12.72 -0.93
C SER A 70 8.39 12.46 -1.54
N LEU A 71 8.05 11.20 -1.78
CA LEU A 71 6.71 10.79 -2.21
C LEU A 71 5.64 11.16 -1.17
N ILE A 72 5.89 10.91 0.13
CA ILE A 72 4.96 11.31 1.21
C ILE A 72 4.77 12.82 1.25
N THR A 73 5.85 13.59 1.11
CA THR A 73 5.78 15.06 1.09
C THR A 73 4.91 15.55 -0.07
N THR A 74 5.06 14.91 -1.25
CA THR A 74 4.21 15.17 -2.42
C THR A 74 2.74 14.84 -2.16
N ILE A 75 2.46 13.71 -1.50
CA ILE A 75 1.09 13.32 -1.11
C ILE A 75 0.49 14.38 -0.16
N LEU A 76 1.23 14.79 0.86
CA LEU A 76 0.80 15.81 1.81
C LEU A 76 0.42 17.12 1.12
N ALA A 77 1.27 17.60 0.18
CA ALA A 77 0.99 18.80 -0.58
C ALA A 77 -0.34 18.70 -1.37
N ARG A 78 -0.69 17.52 -1.89
CA ARG A 78 -1.98 17.28 -2.56
C ARG A 78 -3.17 17.34 -1.60
N PHE A 79 -3.04 16.82 -0.37
CA PHE A 79 -4.08 16.92 0.66
C PHE A 79 -4.31 18.35 1.12
N VAL A 80 -3.24 19.14 1.28
CA VAL A 80 -3.35 20.57 1.65
C VAL A 80 -4.05 21.34 0.53
N LYS A 81 -3.66 21.13 -0.74
CA LYS A 81 -4.33 21.75 -1.89
C LYS A 81 -5.82 21.41 -1.95
N LYS A 82 -6.20 20.14 -1.75
CA LYS A 82 -7.62 19.70 -1.73
C LYS A 82 -8.45 20.29 -0.59
N LYS A 83 -7.85 20.80 0.49
CA LYS A 83 -8.57 21.49 1.57
C LYS A 83 -8.77 22.99 1.33
N ILE A 84 -8.08 23.55 0.34
CA ILE A 84 -8.09 25.00 0.03
C ILE A 84 -8.99 25.31 -1.19
N LEU A 85 -9.36 24.29 -1.97
CA LEU A 85 -10.45 24.33 -2.97
C LEU A 85 -11.73 23.80 -2.36
#